data_AF-A0A1Y4M457-F1
#
_entry.id   AF-A0A1Y4M457-F1
#
_cell.length_a   1.000
_cell.length_b   1.000
_cell.length_c   1.000
_cell.angle_alpha   90.00
_cell.angle_beta   90.00
_cell.angle_gamma   90.00
#
_symmetry.space_group_name_H-M   'P 1'
#
loop_
_entity.id
_entity.type
_entity.pdbx_description
1 polymer ?
#
loop_
_entity_poly.entity_id
_entity_poly.type
_entity_poly.pdbx_seq_one_letter_code
_entity_poly.pdbx_strand_id
1 'polypeptide(L)'
;MRDAGAFETLIFIKAREKMNNINENRTDKRAPGGEKSKAELKWFILFPAVIFFLPITILAVVEWFTSADAFAIGITGFMQAVIVYGGLGLVAVIIALVLFILLIQPDTTFLQKVGRTAGILLCLAAAFFLVRPLVLDIPYLKRPEAAYLERLEFDYEMGIGDYSSDSYYLRGVDMTGERHSFEISEKRYEEGRALWGGNDFALFAKVTYLPHTSTLMTLEFMTELDAAGAELYPPSPELSNDWKNFSIQINDTVYTLPVPLAAFLNDGWVISEEDAGLSLAGAEGPYASYEWEWVTLTNDREQTVSVCAFNPTESTIPVAESTVGGVHVIYGNYDFSGTELRLPGGLMLGWSTREDVLELYGQPSDSSEAYVLTYETNDSFDLASWRLGFDDSGILDDVMVHHQSYFDKVQ
;
A
#
# COMPACT_ATOMS: atom_id res chain seq x y z
N MET A 1 -65.29 -92.84 30.88
CA MET A 1 -63.83 -92.93 30.71
C MET A 1 -63.51 -92.73 29.24
N ARG A 2 -62.81 -91.63 28.92
CA ARG A 2 -61.97 -91.33 27.73
C ARG A 2 -62.63 -91.58 26.36
N ASP A 3 -63.03 -90.60 25.55
CA ASP A 3 -62.50 -89.25 25.26
C ASP A 3 -61.01 -89.21 24.88
N ALA A 4 -60.72 -89.74 23.70
CA ALA A 4 -59.57 -89.44 22.86
C ALA A 4 -59.85 -90.00 21.45
N GLY A 5 -60.25 -89.14 20.50
CA GLY A 5 -60.48 -89.59 19.12
C GLY A 5 -60.91 -88.50 18.14
N ALA A 6 -61.43 -87.37 18.63
CA ALA A 6 -61.90 -86.28 17.75
C ALA A 6 -60.90 -85.13 17.57
N PHE A 7 -59.75 -85.13 18.26
CA PHE A 7 -58.81 -84.00 18.24
C PHE A 7 -57.72 -84.07 17.16
N GLU A 8 -57.45 -85.24 16.57
CA GLU A 8 -56.47 -85.35 15.48
C GLU A 8 -57.03 -84.96 14.11
N THR A 9 -58.35 -85.01 13.91
CA THR A 9 -58.97 -84.65 12.62
C THR A 9 -59.11 -83.13 12.45
N LEU A 10 -59.18 -82.36 13.54
CA LEU A 10 -59.37 -80.91 13.48
C LEU A 10 -58.05 -80.16 13.18
N ILE A 11 -56.90 -80.71 13.56
CA ILE A 11 -55.59 -80.10 13.27
C ILE A 11 -55.22 -80.26 11.79
N PHE A 12 -55.59 -81.38 11.16
CA PHE A 12 -55.35 -81.59 9.72
C PHE A 12 -56.29 -80.77 8.81
N ILE A 13 -57.51 -80.45 9.25
CA ILE A 13 -58.42 -79.58 8.49
C ILE A 13 -57.95 -78.12 8.54
N LYS A 14 -57.48 -77.64 9.70
CA LYS A 14 -56.98 -76.25 9.83
C LYS A 14 -55.63 -76.00 9.13
N ALA A 15 -54.82 -77.05 8.93
CA ALA A 15 -53.58 -76.96 8.14
C ALA A 15 -53.85 -76.95 6.62
N ARG A 16 -54.89 -77.66 6.15
CA ARG A 16 -55.26 -77.69 4.72
C ARG A 16 -55.99 -76.43 4.27
N GLU A 17 -56.74 -75.79 5.16
CA GLU A 17 -57.39 -74.50 4.89
C GLU A 17 -56.37 -73.34 4.83
N LYS A 18 -55.25 -73.46 5.55
CA LYS A 18 -54.15 -72.48 5.49
C LYS A 18 -53.24 -72.67 4.26
N MET A 19 -53.14 -73.88 3.69
CA MET A 19 -52.37 -74.15 2.46
C MET A 19 -53.16 -73.93 1.16
N ASN A 20 -54.49 -74.05 1.17
CA ASN A 20 -55.31 -73.73 -0.02
C ASN A 20 -55.57 -72.23 -0.19
N ASN A 21 -55.55 -71.43 0.88
CA ASN A 21 -55.59 -69.96 0.77
C ASN A 21 -54.28 -69.34 0.25
N ILE A 22 -53.22 -70.13 0.05
CA ILE A 22 -51.95 -69.65 -0.51
C ILE A 22 -51.91 -69.79 -2.04
N ASN A 23 -52.83 -70.56 -2.66
CA ASN A 23 -52.78 -70.89 -4.09
C ASN A 23 -53.94 -70.37 -4.95
N GLU A 24 -54.90 -69.63 -4.38
CA GLU A 24 -56.08 -69.13 -5.13
C GLU A 24 -56.21 -67.60 -5.16
N ASN A 25 -55.11 -66.88 -4.97
CA ASN A 25 -55.06 -65.43 -5.23
C ASN A 25 -53.90 -65.05 -6.16
N ARG A 26 -53.68 -65.89 -7.17
CA ARG A 26 -52.72 -65.66 -8.25
C ARG A 26 -53.44 -65.47 -9.58
N THR A 27 -54.23 -64.41 -9.67
CA THR A 27 -54.44 -63.66 -10.93
C THR A 27 -54.92 -62.26 -10.60
N ASP A 28 -54.16 -61.28 -11.10
CA ASP A 28 -54.53 -59.88 -11.28
C ASP A 28 -54.78 -59.00 -10.04
N LYS A 29 -53.70 -58.65 -9.34
CA LYS A 29 -53.36 -57.24 -9.06
C LYS A 29 -51.83 -57.08 -9.01
N ARG A 30 -51.20 -56.78 -10.14
CA ARG A 30 -49.88 -56.14 -10.13
C ARG A 30 -50.05 -54.83 -9.36
N ALA A 31 -49.27 -54.68 -8.30
CA ALA A 31 -49.06 -53.40 -7.66
C ALA A 31 -48.73 -52.35 -8.74
N PRO A 32 -49.30 -51.14 -8.73
CA PRO A 32 -48.60 -50.02 -9.30
C PRO A 32 -47.45 -49.74 -8.33
N GLY A 33 -46.34 -50.46 -8.51
CA GLY A 33 -45.05 -49.94 -8.12
C GLY A 33 -44.99 -48.57 -8.75
N GLY A 34 -44.95 -47.54 -7.92
CA GLY A 34 -44.83 -46.17 -8.39
C GLY A 34 -43.56 -46.09 -9.21
N GLU A 35 -43.70 -46.17 -10.53
CA GLU A 35 -42.80 -45.49 -11.45
C GLU A 35 -42.88 -44.01 -11.03
N LYS A 36 -42.03 -43.61 -10.08
CA LYS A 36 -41.49 -42.25 -10.12
C LYS A 36 -40.99 -42.14 -11.55
N SER A 37 -41.67 -41.33 -12.35
CA SER A 37 -41.43 -41.26 -13.78
C SER A 37 -39.92 -41.14 -14.00
N LYS A 38 -39.36 -41.77 -15.04
CA LYS A 38 -37.95 -41.59 -15.37
C LYS A 38 -37.55 -40.10 -15.46
N ALA A 39 -38.52 -39.20 -15.66
CA ALA A 39 -38.34 -37.76 -15.51
C ALA A 39 -38.18 -37.35 -14.03
N GLU A 40 -39.10 -37.68 -13.12
CA GLU A 40 -38.99 -37.37 -11.68
C GLU A 40 -37.68 -37.87 -11.04
N LEU A 41 -37.21 -39.07 -11.40
CA LEU A 41 -35.93 -39.60 -10.92
C LEU A 41 -34.71 -38.91 -11.57
N LYS A 42 -34.80 -38.52 -12.85
CA LYS A 42 -33.76 -37.70 -13.51
C LYS A 42 -33.65 -36.33 -12.87
N TRP A 43 -34.77 -35.68 -12.54
CA TRP A 43 -34.77 -34.40 -11.83
C TRP A 43 -34.28 -34.57 -10.39
N PHE A 44 -34.62 -35.65 -9.69
CA PHE A 44 -34.08 -35.93 -8.34
C PHE A 44 -32.57 -36.21 -8.29
N ILE A 45 -31.94 -36.61 -9.40
CA ILE A 45 -30.49 -36.83 -9.51
C ILE A 45 -29.79 -35.60 -10.11
N LEU A 46 -30.42 -34.92 -11.07
CA LEU A 46 -29.91 -33.65 -11.61
C LEU A 46 -29.92 -32.53 -10.56
N PHE A 47 -30.93 -32.46 -9.70
CA PHE A 47 -31.07 -31.35 -8.75
C PHE A 47 -29.95 -31.33 -7.70
N PRO A 48 -29.59 -32.45 -7.03
CA PRO A 48 -28.42 -32.51 -6.16
C PRO A 48 -27.12 -32.38 -6.95
N ALA A 49 -27.02 -32.99 -8.14
CA ALA A 49 -25.80 -32.87 -8.94
C ALA A 49 -25.54 -31.42 -9.36
N VAL A 50 -26.55 -30.65 -9.76
CA VAL A 50 -26.42 -29.22 -10.06
C VAL A 50 -26.17 -28.44 -8.77
N ILE A 51 -26.84 -28.73 -7.66
CA ILE A 51 -26.63 -28.03 -6.38
C ILE A 51 -25.24 -28.29 -5.77
N PHE A 52 -24.63 -29.45 -5.98
CA PHE A 52 -23.31 -29.77 -5.42
C PHE A 52 -22.19 -29.51 -6.43
N PHE A 53 -22.32 -29.96 -7.68
CA PHE A 53 -21.26 -29.76 -8.68
C PHE A 53 -21.21 -28.34 -9.23
N LEU A 54 -22.34 -27.62 -9.38
CA LEU A 54 -22.29 -26.25 -9.90
C LEU A 54 -21.52 -25.32 -8.96
N PRO A 55 -21.75 -25.29 -7.63
CA PRO A 55 -20.92 -24.49 -6.72
C PRO A 55 -19.47 -24.93 -6.69
N ILE A 56 -19.18 -26.23 -6.74
CA ILE A 56 -17.80 -26.73 -6.78
C ILE A 56 -17.10 -26.28 -8.08
N THR A 57 -17.77 -26.37 -9.22
CA THR A 57 -17.21 -25.89 -10.49
C THR A 57 -17.08 -24.36 -10.53
N ILE A 58 -18.01 -23.63 -9.92
CA ILE A 58 -17.90 -22.17 -9.78
C ILE A 58 -16.74 -21.82 -8.85
N LEU A 59 -16.59 -22.50 -7.72
CA LEU A 59 -15.48 -22.34 -6.80
C LEU A 59 -14.15 -22.63 -7.49
N ALA A 60 -14.04 -23.75 -8.22
CA ALA A 60 -12.83 -24.11 -8.96
C ALA A 60 -12.52 -23.13 -10.11
N VAL A 61 -13.55 -22.58 -10.79
CA VAL A 61 -13.35 -21.56 -11.83
C VAL A 61 -12.98 -20.21 -11.22
N VAL A 62 -13.57 -19.83 -10.09
CA VAL A 62 -13.21 -18.62 -9.34
C VAL A 62 -11.78 -18.75 -8.83
N GLU A 63 -11.41 -19.90 -8.27
CA GLU A 63 -10.06 -20.21 -7.80
C GLU A 63 -9.03 -20.13 -8.92
N TRP A 64 -9.30 -20.80 -10.05
CA TRP A 64 -8.45 -20.71 -11.24
C TRP A 64 -8.37 -19.29 -11.80
N PHE A 65 -9.46 -18.52 -11.75
CA PHE A 65 -9.48 -17.13 -12.17
C PHE A 65 -8.72 -16.22 -11.21
N THR A 66 -8.73 -16.50 -9.91
CA THR A 66 -7.99 -15.74 -8.90
C THR A 66 -6.50 -16.07 -8.87
N SER A 67 -6.11 -17.27 -9.29
CA SER A 67 -4.73 -17.76 -9.22
C SER A 67 -3.94 -17.61 -10.52
N ALA A 68 -4.54 -17.08 -11.59
CA ALA A 68 -3.87 -17.01 -12.89
C ALA A 68 -3.10 -15.68 -13.06
N ASP A 69 -1.81 -15.79 -13.35
CA ASP A 69 -0.86 -14.67 -13.52
C ASP A 69 -1.33 -13.55 -14.46
N ALA A 70 -2.16 -13.89 -15.46
CA ALA A 70 -2.71 -12.96 -16.43
C ALA A 70 -3.76 -11.99 -15.83
N PHE A 71 -4.20 -12.25 -14.61
CA PHE A 71 -5.31 -11.53 -13.99
C PHE A 71 -4.89 -10.67 -12.78
N ALA A 72 -3.65 -10.69 -12.32
CA ALA A 72 -3.23 -9.88 -11.16
C ALA A 72 -3.15 -8.36 -11.45
N ILE A 73 -2.93 -7.96 -12.71
CA ILE A 73 -2.70 -6.55 -13.10
C ILE A 73 -3.69 -6.13 -14.20
N GLY A 74 -4.18 -4.90 -14.11
CA GLY A 74 -5.01 -4.26 -15.14
C GLY A 74 -6.51 -4.48 -14.95
N ILE A 75 -7.27 -4.32 -16.03
CA ILE A 75 -8.74 -4.48 -16.04
C ILE A 75 -9.14 -5.88 -15.54
N THR A 76 -8.30 -6.88 -15.77
CA THR A 76 -8.52 -8.24 -15.31
C THR A 76 -8.40 -8.38 -13.78
N GLY A 77 -7.45 -7.68 -13.15
CA GLY A 77 -7.34 -7.61 -11.69
C GLY A 77 -8.53 -6.89 -11.06
N PHE A 78 -9.00 -5.83 -11.71
CA PHE A 78 -10.24 -5.19 -11.29
C PHE A 78 -11.45 -6.12 -11.44
N MET A 79 -11.53 -6.89 -12.54
CA MET A 79 -12.59 -7.89 -12.71
C MET A 79 -12.54 -8.99 -11.64
N GLN A 80 -11.36 -9.40 -11.19
CA GLN A 80 -11.20 -10.31 -10.05
C GLN A 80 -11.76 -9.68 -8.78
N ALA A 81 -11.41 -8.43 -8.47
CA ALA A 81 -11.97 -7.69 -7.35
C ALA A 81 -13.51 -7.60 -7.45
N VAL A 82 -14.05 -7.31 -8.64
CA VAL A 82 -15.51 -7.27 -8.89
C VAL A 82 -16.17 -8.62 -8.64
N ILE A 83 -15.57 -9.72 -9.12
CA ILE A 83 -16.12 -11.07 -8.93
C ILE A 83 -16.10 -11.46 -7.46
N VAL A 84 -14.98 -11.23 -6.76
CA VAL A 84 -14.83 -11.58 -5.34
C VAL A 84 -15.72 -10.71 -4.47
N TYR A 85 -15.53 -9.39 -4.48
CA TYR A 85 -16.26 -8.48 -3.61
C TYR A 85 -17.72 -8.33 -4.01
N GLY A 86 -18.02 -8.30 -5.32
CA GLY A 86 -19.40 -8.30 -5.82
C GLY A 86 -20.13 -9.61 -5.50
N GLY A 87 -19.45 -10.76 -5.64
CA GLY A 87 -19.98 -12.07 -5.26
C GLY A 87 -20.27 -12.18 -3.77
N LEU A 88 -19.32 -11.80 -2.91
CA LEU A 88 -19.50 -11.77 -1.46
C LEU A 88 -20.60 -10.80 -1.04
N GLY A 89 -20.66 -9.63 -1.68
CA GLY A 89 -21.73 -8.65 -1.47
C GLY A 89 -23.11 -9.22 -1.82
N LEU A 90 -23.22 -9.93 -2.94
CA LEU A 90 -24.46 -10.60 -3.35
C LEU A 90 -24.86 -11.69 -2.35
N VAL A 91 -23.91 -12.50 -1.88
CA VAL A 91 -24.16 -13.53 -0.85
C VAL A 91 -24.67 -12.89 0.44
N ALA A 92 -24.07 -11.78 0.89
CA ALA A 92 -24.53 -11.06 2.06
C ALA A 92 -25.97 -10.55 1.89
N VAL A 93 -26.33 -10.02 0.71
CA VAL A 93 -27.71 -9.62 0.39
C VAL A 93 -28.67 -10.80 0.41
N ILE A 94 -28.29 -11.96 -0.14
CA ILE A 94 -29.10 -13.18 -0.12
C ILE A 94 -29.34 -13.64 1.34
N ILE A 95 -28.31 -13.62 2.18
CA ILE A 95 -28.44 -13.95 3.61
C ILE A 95 -29.39 -12.99 4.31
N ALA A 96 -29.28 -11.68 4.04
CA ALA A 96 -30.19 -10.68 4.58
C ALA A 96 -31.65 -10.94 4.18
N LEU A 97 -31.89 -11.32 2.91
CA LEU A 97 -33.22 -11.68 2.42
C LEU A 97 -33.76 -12.94 3.08
N VAL A 98 -32.93 -13.96 3.28
CA VAL A 98 -33.32 -15.20 4.00
C VAL A 98 -33.67 -14.88 5.46
N LEU A 99 -32.84 -14.09 6.15
CA LEU A 99 -33.12 -13.65 7.52
C LEU A 99 -34.41 -12.83 7.62
N PHE A 100 -34.70 -12.00 6.61
CA PHE A 100 -35.93 -11.23 6.51
C PHE A 100 -37.16 -12.13 6.32
N ILE A 101 -37.10 -13.14 5.45
CA ILE A 101 -38.18 -14.12 5.28
C ILE A 101 -38.42 -14.89 6.59
N LEU A 102 -37.34 -15.29 7.27
CA LEU A 102 -37.44 -15.97 8.56
C LEU A 102 -38.05 -15.07 9.64
N LEU A 103 -37.82 -13.76 9.60
CA LEU A 103 -38.39 -12.79 10.55
C LEU A 103 -39.93 -12.77 10.53
N ILE A 104 -40.54 -13.03 9.36
CA ILE A 104 -41.99 -12.97 9.13
C ILE A 104 -42.70 -14.25 9.65
N GLN A 105 -41.95 -15.31 9.98
CA GLN A 105 -42.53 -16.56 10.45
C GLN A 105 -43.23 -16.41 11.83
N PRO A 106 -44.43 -17.00 12.00
CA PRO A 106 -45.30 -16.75 13.16
C PRO A 106 -44.75 -17.25 14.50
N ASP A 107 -43.91 -18.29 14.50
CA ASP A 107 -43.47 -19.00 15.72
C ASP A 107 -42.11 -18.52 16.29
N THR A 108 -41.78 -17.24 16.12
CA THR A 108 -40.44 -16.70 16.42
C THR A 108 -40.40 -15.92 17.73
N THR A 109 -39.42 -16.22 18.60
CA THR A 109 -39.28 -15.55 19.91
C THR A 109 -38.78 -14.11 19.75
N PHE A 110 -39.04 -13.24 20.74
CA PHE A 110 -38.58 -11.84 20.71
C PHE A 110 -37.07 -11.72 20.53
N LEU A 111 -36.28 -12.54 21.24
CA LEU A 111 -34.82 -12.56 21.11
C LEU A 111 -34.36 -12.99 19.71
N GLN A 112 -35.05 -13.95 19.09
CA GLN A 112 -34.78 -14.35 17.70
C GLN A 112 -35.11 -13.23 16.71
N LYS A 113 -36.18 -12.46 16.95
CA LYS A 113 -36.51 -11.30 16.10
C LYS A 113 -35.43 -10.23 16.17
N VAL A 114 -34.99 -9.88 17.38
CA VAL A 114 -33.88 -8.92 17.58
C VAL A 114 -32.59 -9.41 16.92
N GLY A 115 -32.22 -10.67 17.12
CA GLY A 115 -31.02 -11.26 16.52
C GLY A 115 -31.05 -11.28 14.99
N ARG A 116 -32.20 -11.61 14.39
CA ARG A 116 -32.38 -11.59 12.93
C ARG A 116 -32.34 -10.17 12.37
N THR A 117 -32.95 -9.20 13.04
CA THR A 117 -32.84 -7.78 12.64
C THR A 117 -31.40 -7.28 12.68
N ALA A 118 -30.65 -7.60 13.74
CA ALA A 118 -29.24 -7.28 13.83
C ALA A 118 -28.42 -7.94 12.71
N GLY A 119 -28.69 -9.22 12.42
CA GLY A 119 -28.04 -9.94 11.32
C GLY A 119 -28.32 -9.32 9.94
N ILE A 120 -29.56 -8.88 9.67
CA ILE A 120 -29.90 -8.17 8.43
C ILE A 120 -29.10 -6.88 8.30
N LEU A 121 -29.06 -6.06 9.35
CA LEU A 121 -28.30 -4.80 9.34
C LEU A 121 -26.81 -5.04 9.11
N LEU A 122 -26.24 -6.07 9.73
CA LEU A 122 -24.84 -6.46 9.57
C LEU A 122 -24.56 -6.93 8.13
N CYS A 123 -25.42 -7.77 7.56
CA CYS A 123 -25.27 -8.22 6.17
C CYS A 123 -25.40 -7.08 5.15
N LEU A 124 -26.33 -6.14 5.36
CA LEU A 124 -26.46 -4.96 4.50
C LEU A 124 -25.25 -4.03 4.61
N ALA A 125 -24.74 -3.83 5.83
CA ALA A 125 -23.51 -3.08 6.05
C ALA A 125 -22.32 -3.76 5.35
N ALA A 126 -22.16 -5.08 5.51
CA ALA A 126 -21.12 -5.85 4.85
C ALA A 126 -21.21 -5.73 3.31
N ALA A 127 -22.40 -5.90 2.73
CA ALA A 127 -22.60 -5.74 1.30
C ALA A 127 -22.24 -4.33 0.80
N PHE A 128 -22.62 -3.29 1.57
CA PHE A 128 -22.26 -1.92 1.25
C PHE A 128 -20.74 -1.71 1.26
N PHE A 129 -20.03 -2.15 2.30
CA PHE A 129 -18.58 -1.98 2.40
C PHE A 129 -17.80 -2.80 1.36
N LEU A 130 -18.30 -3.97 0.96
CA LEU A 130 -17.68 -4.78 -0.10
C LEU A 130 -17.81 -4.14 -1.48
N VAL A 131 -18.98 -3.58 -1.80
CA VAL A 131 -19.25 -3.03 -3.14
C VAL A 131 -18.79 -1.57 -3.28
N ARG A 132 -18.74 -0.81 -2.18
CA ARG A 132 -18.41 0.63 -2.20
C ARG A 132 -17.07 0.93 -2.90
N PRO A 133 -15.94 0.24 -2.60
CA PRO A 133 -14.67 0.50 -3.28
C PRO A 133 -14.78 0.34 -4.81
N LEU A 134 -15.42 -0.74 -5.27
CA LEU A 134 -15.63 -1.02 -6.70
C LEU A 134 -16.34 0.12 -7.42
N VAL A 135 -17.36 0.72 -6.77
CA VAL A 135 -18.12 1.84 -7.34
C VAL A 135 -17.29 3.11 -7.35
N LEU A 136 -16.51 3.36 -6.30
CA LEU A 136 -15.65 4.53 -6.20
C LEU A 136 -14.51 4.50 -7.22
N ASP A 137 -14.07 3.33 -7.67
CA ASP A 137 -13.03 3.20 -8.69
C ASP A 137 -13.51 3.34 -10.14
N ILE A 138 -14.82 3.36 -10.40
CA ILE A 138 -15.37 3.53 -11.76
C ILE A 138 -14.81 4.76 -12.50
N PRO A 139 -14.69 5.96 -11.87
CA PRO A 139 -14.08 7.12 -12.50
C PRO A 139 -12.60 6.93 -12.88
N TYR A 140 -11.87 6.11 -12.10
CA TYR A 140 -10.44 5.87 -12.24
C TYR A 140 -10.12 4.81 -13.31
N LEU A 141 -11.08 3.99 -13.74
CA LEU A 141 -10.85 2.98 -14.80
C LEU A 141 -10.30 3.54 -16.11
N LYS A 142 -10.61 4.80 -16.44
CA LYS A 142 -10.11 5.47 -17.66
C LYS A 142 -8.84 6.27 -17.43
N ARG A 143 -8.60 6.69 -16.18
CA ARG A 143 -7.47 7.50 -15.75
C ARG A 143 -7.09 7.03 -14.35
N PRO A 144 -6.37 5.91 -14.25
CA PRO A 144 -5.94 5.40 -12.96
C PRO A 144 -5.01 6.40 -12.28
N GLU A 145 -4.92 6.31 -10.97
CA GLU A 145 -3.95 7.08 -10.21
C GLU A 145 -2.54 6.56 -10.49
N ALA A 146 -1.53 7.42 -10.41
CA ALA A 146 -0.14 7.07 -10.67
C ALA A 146 0.71 7.39 -9.45
N ALA A 147 1.60 6.48 -9.10
CA ALA A 147 2.61 6.69 -8.07
C ALA A 147 3.96 6.16 -8.55
N TYR A 148 5.01 6.78 -8.05
CA TYR A 148 6.39 6.34 -8.21
C TYR A 148 6.80 5.83 -6.85
N LEU A 149 7.36 4.62 -6.78
CA LEU A 149 7.74 3.96 -5.55
C LEU A 149 9.25 3.76 -5.51
N GLU A 150 9.84 4.11 -4.37
CA GLU A 150 11.20 3.76 -3.98
C GLU A 150 11.17 2.75 -2.82
N ARG A 151 12.36 2.34 -2.35
CA ARG A 151 12.51 1.41 -1.23
C ARG A 151 11.67 0.14 -1.43
N LEU A 152 11.78 -0.41 -2.64
CA LEU A 152 10.95 -1.53 -3.05
C LEU A 152 11.23 -2.77 -2.20
N GLU A 153 10.16 -3.35 -1.68
CA GLU A 153 10.17 -4.61 -0.96
C GLU A 153 9.33 -5.62 -1.74
N PHE A 154 9.90 -6.81 -1.91
CA PHE A 154 9.28 -7.92 -2.60
C PHE A 154 8.94 -8.99 -1.57
N ASP A 155 7.66 -9.03 -1.18
CA ASP A 155 7.15 -9.93 -0.15
C ASP A 155 6.39 -11.11 -0.76
N TYR A 156 6.48 -12.25 -0.08
CA TYR A 156 5.83 -13.49 -0.44
C TYR A 156 5.10 -14.05 0.79
N GLU A 157 3.80 -14.29 0.63
CA GLU A 157 2.97 -14.94 1.64
C GLU A 157 2.61 -16.34 1.16
N MET A 158 3.14 -17.35 1.86
CA MET A 158 2.84 -18.75 1.58
C MET A 158 1.39 -19.05 1.94
N GLY A 159 0.68 -19.70 1.03
CA GLY A 159 -0.64 -20.21 1.33
C GLY A 159 -0.61 -21.21 2.51
N ILE A 160 -1.58 -21.11 3.43
CA ILE A 160 -1.77 -22.11 4.49
C ILE A 160 -2.54 -23.35 3.95
N GLY A 161 -1.78 -24.41 3.64
CA GLY A 161 -2.29 -25.75 3.31
C GLY A 161 -2.17 -26.10 1.81
N ASP A 162 -2.58 -27.32 1.44
CA ASP A 162 -2.47 -27.84 0.05
C ASP A 162 -3.41 -27.15 -0.97
N TYR A 163 -4.21 -26.17 -0.54
CA TYR A 163 -5.30 -25.55 -1.32
C TYR A 163 -5.27 -24.02 -1.33
N SER A 164 -4.20 -23.40 -0.87
CA SER A 164 -4.06 -21.94 -0.83
C SER A 164 -3.01 -21.51 -1.83
N SER A 165 -3.37 -20.58 -2.71
CA SER A 165 -2.44 -19.93 -3.62
C SER A 165 -1.48 -19.04 -2.85
N ASP A 166 -0.22 -19.05 -3.27
CA ASP A 166 0.76 -18.09 -2.79
C ASP A 166 0.43 -16.68 -3.29
N SER A 167 0.65 -15.69 -2.44
CA SER A 167 0.44 -14.28 -2.78
C SER A 167 1.79 -13.55 -2.80
N TYR A 168 2.00 -12.75 -3.84
CA TYR A 168 3.23 -11.99 -4.06
C TYR A 168 2.89 -10.51 -4.01
N TYR A 169 3.70 -9.73 -3.31
CA TYR A 169 3.45 -8.31 -3.10
C TYR A 169 4.67 -7.47 -3.50
N LEU A 170 4.39 -6.34 -4.13
CA LEU A 170 5.30 -5.21 -4.25
C LEU A 170 4.89 -4.17 -3.21
N ARG A 171 5.81 -3.81 -2.32
CA ARG A 171 5.64 -2.69 -1.40
C ARG A 171 6.69 -1.63 -1.69
N GLY A 172 6.39 -0.40 -1.35
CA GLY A 172 7.31 0.72 -1.52
C GLY A 172 6.74 1.99 -0.93
N VAL A 173 7.56 3.03 -0.91
CA VAL A 173 7.18 4.36 -0.42
C VAL A 173 7.12 5.30 -1.62
N ASP A 174 6.07 6.10 -1.71
CA ASP A 174 5.98 7.09 -2.78
C ASP A 174 6.71 8.39 -2.46
N MET A 175 6.75 9.31 -3.43
CA MET A 175 7.41 10.62 -3.27
C MET A 175 6.79 11.50 -2.18
N THR A 176 5.60 11.18 -1.69
CA THR A 176 4.94 11.88 -0.58
C THR A 176 5.20 11.24 0.77
N GLY A 177 5.92 10.10 0.80
CA GLY A 177 6.18 9.32 2.00
C GLY A 177 5.08 8.29 2.30
N GLU A 178 4.04 8.16 1.47
CA GLU A 178 2.98 7.17 1.69
C GLU A 178 3.48 5.77 1.29
N ARG A 179 3.26 4.79 2.18
CA ARG A 179 3.60 3.40 1.91
C ARG A 179 2.47 2.72 1.14
N HIS A 180 2.82 2.16 -0.01
CA HIS A 180 1.91 1.40 -0.85
C HIS A 180 2.22 -0.11 -0.79
N SER A 181 1.20 -0.92 -1.00
CA SER A 181 1.31 -2.38 -1.08
C SER A 181 0.36 -2.90 -2.16
N PHE A 182 0.94 -3.53 -3.19
CA PHE A 182 0.19 -4.05 -4.33
C PHE A 182 0.45 -5.55 -4.49
N GLU A 183 -0.62 -6.32 -4.65
CA GLU A 183 -0.51 -7.70 -5.09
C GLU A 183 -0.03 -7.73 -6.55
N ILE A 184 0.96 -8.58 -6.83
CA ILE A 184 1.57 -8.78 -8.15
C ILE A 184 1.59 -10.26 -8.50
N SER A 185 1.78 -10.60 -9.77
CA SER A 185 1.96 -12.01 -10.17
C SER A 185 3.36 -12.51 -9.81
N GLU A 186 3.49 -13.84 -9.66
CA GLU A 186 4.77 -14.53 -9.43
C GLU A 186 5.82 -14.09 -10.46
N LYS A 187 5.43 -14.03 -11.74
CA LYS A 187 6.32 -13.59 -12.82
C LYS A 187 6.87 -12.17 -12.61
N ARG A 188 6.02 -11.21 -12.22
CA ARG A 188 6.46 -9.82 -11.99
C ARG A 188 7.30 -9.71 -10.73
N TYR A 189 7.02 -10.53 -9.73
CA TYR A 189 7.83 -10.67 -8.54
C TYR A 189 9.24 -11.16 -8.89
N GLU A 190 9.36 -12.25 -9.66
CA GLU A 190 10.66 -12.77 -10.09
C GLU A 190 11.45 -11.78 -10.95
N GLU A 191 10.79 -11.08 -11.87
CA GLU A 191 11.39 -10.04 -12.71
C GLU A 191 11.93 -8.89 -11.85
N GLY A 192 11.13 -8.36 -10.93
CA GLY A 192 11.54 -7.29 -10.03
C GLY A 192 12.68 -7.72 -9.11
N ARG A 193 12.64 -8.94 -8.56
CA ARG A 193 13.73 -9.52 -7.75
C ARG A 193 15.03 -9.69 -8.54
N ALA A 194 14.94 -10.08 -9.81
CA ALA A 194 16.11 -10.23 -10.67
C ALA A 194 16.75 -8.87 -10.99
N LEU A 195 15.94 -7.84 -11.23
CA LEU A 195 16.41 -6.47 -11.41
C LEU A 195 17.02 -5.92 -10.12
N TRP A 196 16.35 -6.13 -8.98
CA TRP A 196 16.77 -5.65 -7.67
C TRP A 196 18.06 -6.32 -7.17
N GLY A 197 18.23 -7.62 -7.39
CA GLY A 197 19.41 -8.37 -6.93
C GLY A 197 20.55 -8.46 -7.96
N GLY A 198 20.33 -8.04 -9.21
CA GLY A 198 21.29 -8.16 -10.30
C GLY A 198 22.06 -6.88 -10.62
N ASN A 199 21.54 -5.74 -10.19
CA ASN A 199 22.10 -4.43 -10.43
C ASN A 199 22.25 -3.74 -9.08
N ASP A 200 23.45 -3.33 -8.71
CA ASP A 200 23.74 -2.53 -7.50
C ASP A 200 23.13 -1.09 -7.56
N PHE A 201 22.04 -0.89 -8.33
CA PHE A 201 21.35 0.37 -8.58
C PHE A 201 19.99 0.43 -7.87
N ALA A 202 19.53 1.66 -7.61
CA ALA A 202 18.24 1.93 -7.01
C ALA A 202 17.13 1.57 -8.00
N LEU A 203 16.38 0.53 -7.67
CA LEU A 203 15.21 0.12 -8.44
C LEU A 203 14.01 0.92 -7.96
N PHE A 204 13.43 1.69 -8.86
CA PHE A 204 12.14 2.36 -8.67
C PHE A 204 11.03 1.60 -9.39
N ALA A 205 9.79 1.85 -8.99
CA ALA A 205 8.61 1.33 -9.68
C ALA A 205 7.63 2.45 -9.99
N LYS A 206 7.27 2.59 -11.26
CA LYS A 206 6.12 3.37 -11.68
C LYS A 206 4.89 2.48 -11.71
N VAL A 207 3.92 2.81 -10.89
CA VAL A 207 2.66 2.10 -10.80
C VAL A 207 1.51 2.99 -11.23
N THR A 208 0.50 2.38 -11.84
CA THR A 208 -0.82 2.98 -11.88
C THR A 208 -1.81 2.06 -11.20
N TYR A 209 -2.79 2.60 -10.50
CA TYR A 209 -3.68 1.80 -9.67
C TYR A 209 -5.06 2.45 -9.47
N LEU A 210 -6.00 1.64 -8.98
CA LEU A 210 -7.33 2.09 -8.56
C LEU A 210 -7.29 2.35 -7.05
N PRO A 211 -7.51 3.60 -6.60
CA PRO A 211 -7.18 3.99 -5.23
C PRO A 211 -8.09 3.38 -4.15
N HIS A 212 -9.30 2.93 -4.49
CA HIS A 212 -10.21 2.39 -3.49
C HIS A 212 -10.11 0.88 -3.34
N THR A 213 -9.80 0.14 -4.41
CA THR A 213 -9.54 -1.31 -4.37
C THR A 213 -8.06 -1.65 -4.24
N SER A 214 -7.16 -0.67 -4.33
CA SER A 214 -5.71 -0.86 -4.43
C SER A 214 -5.32 -1.80 -5.58
N THR A 215 -6.14 -1.86 -6.63
CA THR A 215 -5.90 -2.74 -7.76
C THR A 215 -4.84 -2.13 -8.66
N LEU A 216 -3.73 -2.85 -8.82
CA LEU A 216 -2.66 -2.47 -9.71
C LEU A 216 -3.10 -2.56 -11.18
N MET A 217 -2.97 -1.46 -11.91
CA MET A 217 -3.35 -1.33 -13.31
C MET A 217 -2.16 -1.49 -14.24
N THR A 218 -1.03 -0.88 -13.88
CA THR A 218 0.26 -1.07 -14.56
C THR A 218 1.38 -1.04 -13.52
N LEU A 219 2.46 -1.75 -13.83
CA LEU A 219 3.71 -1.71 -13.08
C LEU A 219 4.84 -1.66 -14.08
N GLU A 220 5.78 -0.76 -13.90
CA GLU A 220 7.01 -0.62 -14.68
C GLU A 220 8.16 -0.42 -13.71
N PHE A 221 9.22 -1.23 -13.85
CA PHE A 221 10.45 -1.06 -13.09
C PHE A 221 11.39 -0.12 -13.86
N MET A 222 12.04 0.79 -13.14
CA MET A 222 12.91 1.81 -13.71
C MET A 222 14.09 2.12 -12.79
N THR A 223 15.12 2.76 -13.33
CA THR A 223 16.36 3.10 -12.60
C THR A 223 16.60 4.62 -12.54
N GLU A 224 15.78 5.39 -13.24
CA GLU A 224 15.83 6.85 -13.30
C GLU A 224 14.40 7.39 -13.33
N LEU A 225 14.21 8.59 -12.78
CA LEU A 225 12.90 9.23 -12.79
C LEU A 225 12.60 9.75 -14.20
N ASP A 226 11.44 9.39 -14.76
CA ASP A 226 11.01 9.96 -16.03
C ASP A 226 10.46 11.39 -15.84
N ALA A 227 10.41 12.16 -16.93
CA ALA A 227 9.90 13.53 -16.90
C ALA A 227 8.47 13.63 -16.34
N ALA A 228 7.65 12.58 -16.54
CA ALA A 228 6.27 12.55 -16.05
C ALA A 228 6.21 12.48 -14.51
N GLY A 229 7.17 11.82 -13.86
CA GLY A 229 7.24 11.78 -12.40
C GLY A 229 7.60 13.14 -11.80
N ALA A 230 8.55 13.85 -12.39
CA ALA A 230 8.90 15.21 -11.99
C ALA A 230 7.74 16.20 -12.21
N GLU A 231 6.95 16.04 -13.28
CA GLU A 231 5.76 16.88 -13.54
C GLU A 231 4.60 16.60 -12.58
N LEU A 232 4.45 15.36 -12.10
CA LEU A 232 3.38 14.98 -11.17
C LEU A 232 3.57 15.66 -9.80
N TYR A 233 4.81 15.89 -9.41
CA TYR A 233 5.18 16.52 -8.16
C TYR A 233 6.05 17.75 -8.45
N PRO A 234 5.47 18.90 -8.84
CA PRO A 234 6.26 20.09 -9.11
C PRO A 234 6.88 20.67 -7.83
N PRO A 235 8.09 21.27 -7.90
CA PRO A 235 8.66 21.97 -6.76
C PRO A 235 7.86 23.23 -6.42
N SER A 236 8.14 23.83 -5.26
CA SER A 236 7.61 25.15 -4.93
C SER A 236 7.97 26.16 -6.03
N PRO A 237 7.03 27.02 -6.46
CA PRO A 237 7.32 28.07 -7.44
C PRO A 237 8.32 29.11 -6.91
N GLU A 238 8.57 29.13 -5.59
CA GLU A 238 9.56 30.00 -4.95
C GLU A 238 10.98 29.41 -4.99
N LEU A 239 11.11 28.11 -5.29
CA LEU A 239 12.40 27.45 -5.40
C LEU A 239 13.09 27.86 -6.71
N SER A 240 14.30 28.38 -6.58
CA SER A 240 15.14 28.77 -7.71
C SER A 240 15.54 27.56 -8.57
N ASN A 241 15.74 27.77 -9.88
CA ASN A 241 16.42 26.79 -10.74
C ASN A 241 17.94 26.90 -10.69
N ASP A 242 18.49 28.03 -10.24
CA ASP A 242 19.92 28.27 -10.11
C ASP A 242 20.41 27.85 -8.72
N TRP A 243 21.38 26.93 -8.67
CA TRP A 243 22.00 26.44 -7.44
C TRP A 243 22.75 27.54 -6.68
N LYS A 244 23.18 28.59 -7.38
CA LYS A 244 23.90 29.75 -6.81
C LYS A 244 23.01 30.68 -5.99
N ASN A 245 21.70 30.43 -5.93
CA ASN A 245 20.82 31.14 -5.02
C ASN A 245 20.80 30.55 -3.61
N PHE A 246 21.44 29.38 -3.39
CA PHE A 246 21.56 28.73 -2.07
C PHE A 246 20.21 28.60 -1.35
N SER A 247 19.17 28.33 -2.14
CA SER A 247 17.81 28.08 -1.67
C SER A 247 17.55 26.58 -1.63
N ILE A 248 16.98 26.09 -0.53
CA ILE A 248 16.56 24.70 -0.36
C ILE A 248 15.08 24.68 0.03
N GLN A 249 14.30 23.81 -0.59
CA GLN A 249 12.93 23.55 -0.17
C GLN A 249 12.94 22.43 0.85
N ILE A 250 12.36 22.67 2.02
CA ILE A 250 12.09 21.66 3.03
C ILE A 250 10.61 21.74 3.39
N ASN A 251 9.90 20.63 3.23
CA ASN A 251 8.45 20.53 3.23
C ASN A 251 7.84 21.57 2.26
N ASP A 252 6.95 22.42 2.78
CA ASP A 252 6.23 23.43 2.02
C ASP A 252 6.96 24.78 1.99
N THR A 253 8.17 24.90 2.55
CA THR A 253 8.89 26.17 2.72
C THR A 253 10.22 26.17 1.98
N VAL A 254 10.55 27.31 1.35
CA VAL A 254 11.85 27.54 0.70
C VAL A 254 12.71 28.43 1.60
N TYR A 255 13.85 27.90 2.04
CA TYR A 255 14.84 28.62 2.84
C TYR A 255 15.98 29.07 1.94
N THR A 256 16.22 30.38 1.86
CA THR A 256 17.39 30.94 1.18
C THR A 256 18.42 31.34 2.21
N LEU A 257 19.59 30.70 2.17
CA LEU A 257 20.64 30.97 3.14
C LEU A 257 21.45 32.23 2.79
N PRO A 258 21.99 32.95 3.79
CA PRO A 258 21.74 32.77 5.22
C PRO A 258 20.34 33.27 5.63
N VAL A 259 19.72 32.63 6.63
CA VAL A 259 18.37 32.97 7.13
C VAL A 259 18.32 32.95 8.66
N PRO A 260 17.53 33.79 9.36
CA PRO A 260 17.40 33.69 10.81
C PRO A 260 16.90 32.30 11.24
N LEU A 261 17.46 31.73 12.32
CA LEU A 261 16.99 30.47 12.87
C LEU A 261 15.49 30.53 13.25
N ALA A 262 15.04 31.71 13.66
CA ALA A 262 13.64 31.98 13.93
C ALA A 262 12.70 31.68 12.74
N ALA A 263 13.18 31.68 11.49
CA ALA A 263 12.37 31.24 10.34
C ALA A 263 11.96 29.77 10.50
N PHE A 264 12.93 28.87 10.71
CA PHE A 264 12.67 27.45 10.99
C PHE A 264 11.73 27.29 12.20
N LEU A 265 11.95 28.04 13.29
CA LEU A 265 11.09 27.94 14.48
C LEU A 265 9.64 28.36 14.22
N ASN A 266 9.44 29.38 13.39
CA ASN A 266 8.09 29.82 13.00
C ASN A 266 7.39 28.78 12.11
N ASP A 267 8.17 28.01 11.36
CA ASP A 267 7.69 26.95 10.47
C ASP A 267 7.51 25.59 11.18
N GLY A 268 7.58 25.58 12.52
CA GLY A 268 7.27 24.42 13.35
C GLY A 268 8.47 23.56 13.73
N TRP A 269 9.69 23.95 13.37
CA TRP A 269 10.90 23.29 13.86
C TRP A 269 11.18 23.66 15.32
N VAL A 270 11.81 22.74 16.04
CA VAL A 270 12.16 22.87 17.44
C VAL A 270 13.62 22.49 17.62
N ILE A 271 14.37 23.32 18.34
CA ILE A 271 15.76 23.04 18.72
C ILE A 271 15.76 21.82 19.66
N SER A 272 16.64 20.86 19.39
CA SER A 272 16.81 19.67 20.23
C SER A 272 17.05 20.05 21.70
N GLU A 273 16.67 19.19 22.64
CA GLU A 273 16.90 19.45 24.06
C GLU A 273 18.39 19.59 24.40
N GLU A 274 19.26 18.92 23.65
CA GLU A 274 20.72 18.99 23.82
C GLU A 274 21.26 20.37 23.45
N ASP A 275 20.67 21.01 22.45
CA ASP A 275 21.13 22.28 21.87
C ASP A 275 20.37 23.51 22.42
N ALA A 276 19.22 23.33 23.08
CA ALA A 276 18.35 24.42 23.52
C ALA A 276 19.02 25.41 24.49
N GLY A 277 20.08 24.98 25.21
CA GLY A 277 20.86 25.81 26.13
C GLY A 277 22.05 26.53 25.51
N LEU A 278 22.32 26.34 24.20
CA LEU A 278 23.49 26.89 23.55
C LEU A 278 23.44 28.42 23.47
N SER A 279 24.61 29.03 23.65
CA SER A 279 24.85 30.46 23.48
C SER A 279 26.04 30.65 22.57
N LEU A 280 25.88 31.45 21.52
CA LEU A 280 26.90 31.68 20.50
C LEU A 280 27.66 32.96 20.83
N ALA A 281 29.00 32.88 20.89
CA ALA A 281 29.85 34.03 21.10
C ALA A 281 29.74 35.02 19.93
N GLY A 282 29.93 36.31 20.21
CA GLY A 282 30.01 37.33 19.16
C GLY A 282 31.38 37.34 18.48
N ALA A 283 31.48 37.96 17.32
CA ALA A 283 32.74 38.01 16.55
C ALA A 283 33.87 38.73 17.30
N GLU A 284 35.05 38.10 17.40
CA GLU A 284 36.26 38.68 18.04
C GLU A 284 37.06 39.58 17.10
N GLY A 285 36.44 40.64 16.59
CA GLY A 285 37.14 41.71 15.83
C GLY A 285 36.72 41.85 14.36
N PRO A 286 37.24 42.89 13.66
CA PRO A 286 36.90 43.14 12.26
C PRO A 286 37.48 42.03 11.37
N TYR A 287 36.68 41.55 10.40
CA TYR A 287 37.05 40.50 9.44
C TYR A 287 37.21 39.09 10.03
N ALA A 288 36.71 38.83 11.24
CA ALA A 288 36.61 37.46 11.76
C ALA A 288 35.52 36.69 10.99
N SER A 289 35.78 35.42 10.66
CA SER A 289 34.71 34.49 10.31
C SER A 289 33.86 34.25 11.55
N TYR A 290 32.54 34.17 11.42
CA TYR A 290 31.73 33.71 12.53
C TYR A 290 32.01 32.22 12.76
N GLU A 291 32.37 31.87 13.99
CA GLU A 291 32.28 30.48 14.41
C GLU A 291 30.80 30.08 14.37
N TRP A 292 30.55 28.90 13.82
CA TRP A 292 29.23 28.31 13.75
C TRP A 292 29.21 27.03 14.59
N GLU A 293 28.05 26.72 15.13
CA GLU A 293 27.79 25.49 15.86
C GLU A 293 26.77 24.64 15.11
N TRP A 294 26.95 23.32 15.15
CA TRP A 294 25.91 22.41 14.70
C TRP A 294 24.75 22.43 15.68
N VAL A 295 23.55 22.64 15.15
CA VAL A 295 22.31 22.63 15.93
C VAL A 295 21.34 21.67 15.28
N THR A 296 20.81 20.75 16.07
CA THR A 296 19.83 19.78 15.62
C THR A 296 18.43 20.37 15.76
N LEU A 297 17.66 20.37 14.67
CA LEU A 297 16.26 20.77 14.62
C LEU A 297 15.38 19.54 14.36
N THR A 298 14.25 19.48 15.07
CA THR A 298 13.23 18.42 14.90
C THR A 298 11.84 19.01 14.71
N ASN A 299 10.88 18.26 14.17
CA ASN A 299 9.49 18.72 14.02
C ASN A 299 8.46 17.63 14.37
N ASP A 300 7.17 17.94 14.20
CA ASP A 300 6.05 17.04 14.51
C ASP A 300 5.87 15.87 13.52
N ARG A 301 6.62 15.89 12.40
CA ARG A 301 6.69 14.81 11.40
C ARG A 301 7.83 13.82 11.68
N GLU A 302 8.46 13.91 12.85
CA GLU A 302 9.63 13.10 13.23
C GLU A 302 10.85 13.33 12.31
N GLN A 303 10.92 14.49 11.64
CA GLN A 303 12.06 14.86 10.79
C GLN A 303 13.18 15.50 11.60
N THR A 304 14.43 15.25 11.19
CA THR A 304 15.63 15.86 11.77
C THR A 304 16.46 16.59 10.73
N VAL A 305 16.88 17.83 11.03
CA VAL A 305 17.82 18.61 10.20
C VAL A 305 18.96 19.13 11.08
N SER A 306 20.19 19.06 10.57
CA SER A 306 21.35 19.70 11.20
C SER A 306 21.60 21.04 10.54
N VAL A 307 21.64 22.12 11.31
CA VAL A 307 21.92 23.47 10.79
C VAL A 307 23.22 24.03 11.35
N CYS A 308 23.98 24.76 10.53
CA CYS A 308 25.12 25.55 10.99
C CYS A 308 24.59 26.90 11.47
N ALA A 309 24.48 27.08 12.79
CA ALA A 309 24.03 28.31 13.42
C ALA A 309 25.23 29.20 13.77
N PHE A 310 25.22 30.45 13.32
CA PHE A 310 26.26 31.44 13.62
C PHE A 310 25.66 32.73 14.16
N ASN A 311 26.48 33.48 14.91
CA ASN A 311 26.08 34.75 15.51
C ASN A 311 26.61 35.93 14.68
N PRO A 312 25.75 36.66 13.95
CA PRO A 312 26.19 37.81 13.15
C PRO A 312 26.51 39.07 13.98
N THR A 313 26.41 39.01 15.30
CA THR A 313 26.54 40.18 16.20
C THR A 313 27.83 40.13 17.03
N GLU A 314 28.15 41.25 17.68
CA GLU A 314 29.31 41.35 18.59
C GLU A 314 29.00 40.87 20.02
N SER A 315 27.73 40.66 20.37
CA SER A 315 27.32 40.23 21.71
C SER A 315 27.02 38.75 21.71
N THR A 316 27.23 38.07 22.84
CA THR A 316 26.74 36.70 23.00
C THR A 316 25.22 36.66 22.91
N ILE A 317 24.68 35.80 22.05
CA ILE A 317 23.24 35.59 21.86
C ILE A 317 22.86 34.14 22.16
N PRO A 318 21.61 33.88 22.59
CA PRO A 318 21.10 32.51 22.63
C PRO A 318 20.98 31.95 21.20
N VAL A 319 21.14 30.63 21.04
CA VAL A 319 21.08 29.96 19.73
C VAL A 319 19.79 30.25 18.96
N ALA A 320 18.65 30.42 19.65
CA ALA A 320 17.35 30.75 19.07
C ALA A 320 17.32 32.08 18.28
N GLU A 321 18.25 32.99 18.59
CA GLU A 321 18.38 34.31 17.94
C GLU A 321 19.46 34.31 16.83
N SER A 322 20.06 33.15 16.55
CA SER A 322 21.16 33.02 15.59
C SER A 322 20.71 33.08 14.12
N THR A 323 21.69 33.09 13.22
CA THR A 323 21.48 32.97 11.78
C THR A 323 21.96 31.60 11.31
N VAL A 324 21.17 30.93 10.49
CA VAL A 324 21.52 29.68 9.82
C VAL A 324 22.32 30.01 8.56
N GLY A 325 23.57 29.57 8.53
CA GLY A 325 24.48 29.67 7.39
C GLY A 325 24.71 28.33 6.68
N GLY A 326 24.14 27.24 7.18
CA GLY A 326 24.23 25.94 6.53
C GLY A 326 23.12 25.01 6.95
N VAL A 327 22.74 24.11 6.05
CA VAL A 327 21.74 23.06 6.28
C VAL A 327 22.32 21.76 5.79
N HIS A 328 22.29 20.73 6.62
CA HIS A 328 22.75 19.38 6.31
C HIS A 328 21.65 18.37 6.63
N VAL A 329 21.32 17.54 5.64
CA VAL A 329 20.32 16.48 5.73
C VAL A 329 20.90 15.20 5.14
N ILE A 330 20.70 14.08 5.85
CA ILE A 330 21.10 12.74 5.43
C ILE A 330 19.83 11.90 5.27
N TYR A 331 19.65 11.31 4.10
CA TYR A 331 18.52 10.44 3.75
C TYR A 331 18.54 9.09 4.47
N GLY A 332 19.69 8.66 5.00
CA GLY A 332 19.86 7.36 5.65
C GLY A 332 18.94 7.08 6.86
N ASN A 333 18.33 8.10 7.45
CA ASN A 333 17.33 7.94 8.51
C ASN A 333 15.88 7.83 7.98
N TYR A 334 15.65 8.08 6.69
CA TYR A 334 14.35 8.10 6.02
C TYR A 334 13.35 9.11 6.62
N ASP A 335 13.85 10.17 7.23
CA ASP A 335 13.06 11.27 7.79
C ASP A 335 12.30 12.05 6.69
N PHE A 336 12.84 12.08 5.47
CA PHE A 336 12.30 12.85 4.35
C PHE A 336 11.91 11.96 3.19
N SER A 337 10.86 12.34 2.48
CA SER A 337 10.50 11.82 1.14
C SER A 337 10.83 12.83 0.04
N GLY A 338 10.75 12.40 -1.23
CA GLY A 338 11.16 13.24 -2.37
C GLY A 338 10.45 14.60 -2.46
N THR A 339 9.18 14.69 -2.08
CA THR A 339 8.46 15.98 -2.05
C THR A 339 8.83 16.87 -0.88
N GLU A 340 9.42 16.31 0.18
CA GLU A 340 9.72 17.01 1.43
C GLU A 340 11.11 17.63 1.47
N LEU A 341 12.03 17.24 0.58
CA LEU A 341 13.30 17.95 0.43
C LEU A 341 13.69 18.08 -1.03
N ARG A 342 13.83 19.34 -1.48
CA ARG A 342 14.20 19.65 -2.87
C ARG A 342 15.29 20.69 -2.97
N LEU A 343 16.17 20.44 -3.93
CA LEU A 343 17.25 21.33 -4.31
C LEU A 343 16.86 22.16 -5.52
N PRO A 344 17.61 23.24 -5.81
CA PRO A 344 17.36 24.09 -6.97
C PRO A 344 17.12 23.32 -8.28
N GLY A 345 16.11 23.74 -9.03
CA GLY A 345 15.62 23.08 -10.24
C GLY A 345 14.82 21.80 -9.99
N GLY A 346 14.45 21.54 -8.74
CA GLY A 346 13.47 20.52 -8.37
C GLY A 346 14.04 19.11 -8.18
N LEU A 347 15.37 18.98 -8.07
CA LEU A 347 16.02 17.73 -7.69
C LEU A 347 15.51 17.28 -6.31
N MET A 348 15.27 15.98 -6.14
CA MET A 348 14.61 15.40 -4.98
C MET A 348 15.56 14.46 -4.24
N LEU A 349 15.65 14.61 -2.91
CA LEU A 349 16.40 13.69 -2.06
C LEU A 349 15.79 12.28 -2.14
N GLY A 350 16.61 11.24 -2.27
CA GLY A 350 16.17 9.85 -2.43
C GLY A 350 15.70 9.46 -3.83
N TRP A 351 15.66 10.41 -4.78
CA TRP A 351 15.10 10.18 -6.13
C TRP A 351 16.00 10.65 -7.26
N SER A 352 16.65 11.80 -7.11
CA SER A 352 17.52 12.34 -8.15
C SER A 352 18.84 11.59 -8.23
N THR A 353 19.28 11.33 -9.45
CA THR A 353 20.55 10.68 -9.75
C THR A 353 21.69 11.67 -9.81
N ARG A 354 22.93 11.19 -9.71
CA ARG A 354 24.13 11.98 -9.97
C ARG A 354 24.12 12.62 -11.36
N GLU A 355 23.61 11.91 -12.36
CA GLU A 355 23.47 12.39 -13.73
C GLU A 355 22.49 13.56 -13.83
N ASP A 356 21.35 13.51 -13.11
CA ASP A 356 20.38 14.62 -13.07
C ASP A 356 21.04 15.91 -12.53
N VAL A 357 21.85 15.77 -11.47
CA VAL A 357 22.60 16.91 -10.90
C VAL A 357 23.58 17.49 -11.92
N LEU A 358 24.33 16.63 -12.62
CA LEU A 358 25.31 17.08 -13.62
C LEU A 358 24.65 17.73 -14.84
N GLU A 359 23.49 17.22 -15.28
CA GLU A 359 22.72 17.82 -16.37
C GLU A 359 22.23 19.21 -15.99
N LEU A 360 21.75 19.38 -14.76
CA LEU A 360 21.14 20.62 -14.30
C LEU A 360 22.17 21.67 -13.84
N TYR A 361 23.15 21.28 -13.03
CA TYR A 361 24.12 22.20 -12.42
C TYR A 361 25.42 22.33 -13.23
N GLY A 362 25.65 21.42 -14.17
CA GLY A 362 26.86 21.37 -14.96
C GLY A 362 28.06 20.81 -14.18
N GLN A 363 29.25 21.24 -14.57
CA GLN A 363 30.51 20.69 -14.05
C GLN A 363 30.78 21.18 -12.62
N PRO A 364 31.02 20.27 -11.65
CA PRO A 364 31.28 20.60 -10.25
C PRO A 364 32.66 21.21 -10.05
N SER A 365 32.82 21.98 -8.97
CA SER A 365 34.11 22.53 -8.53
C SER A 365 35.06 21.41 -8.08
N ASP A 366 34.55 20.38 -7.40
CA ASP A 366 35.28 19.16 -7.04
C ASP A 366 34.39 17.92 -7.19
N SER A 367 35.00 16.84 -7.66
CA SER A 367 34.39 15.51 -7.82
C SER A 367 35.44 14.40 -7.63
N SER A 368 36.45 14.65 -6.80
CA SER A 368 37.55 13.72 -6.52
C SER A 368 37.09 12.50 -5.72
N GLU A 369 36.10 12.68 -4.86
CA GLU A 369 35.34 11.62 -4.20
C GLU A 369 34.28 11.08 -5.17
N ALA A 370 34.31 9.78 -5.46
CA ALA A 370 33.47 9.17 -6.51
C ALA A 370 31.97 9.40 -6.30
N TYR A 371 31.54 9.47 -5.05
CA TYR A 371 30.15 9.57 -4.62
C TYR A 371 29.78 10.97 -4.11
N VAL A 372 30.60 12.00 -4.39
CA VAL A 372 30.33 13.36 -3.92
C VAL A 372 30.54 14.36 -5.05
N LEU A 373 29.61 15.30 -5.18
CA LEU A 373 29.73 16.47 -6.03
C LEU A 373 29.76 17.74 -5.17
N THR A 374 30.77 18.57 -5.39
CA THR A 374 30.92 19.84 -4.69
C THR A 374 30.82 21.00 -5.67
N TYR A 375 29.91 21.93 -5.41
CA TYR A 375 29.71 23.16 -6.19
C TYR A 375 29.99 24.35 -5.31
N GLU A 376 30.90 25.24 -5.71
CA GLU A 376 31.34 26.37 -4.87
C GLU A 376 31.39 27.68 -5.66
N THR A 377 31.15 28.80 -4.97
CA THR A 377 31.44 30.13 -5.50
C THR A 377 32.94 30.41 -5.43
N ASN A 378 33.45 31.19 -6.40
CA ASN A 378 34.86 31.60 -6.41
C ASN A 378 35.14 32.82 -5.52
N ASP A 379 34.27 33.14 -4.55
CA ASP A 379 34.42 34.30 -3.69
C ASP A 379 35.06 33.91 -2.36
N SER A 380 36.29 34.37 -2.12
CA SER A 380 37.03 34.09 -0.90
C SER A 380 36.45 34.77 0.35
N PHE A 381 35.58 35.77 0.18
CA PHE A 381 34.92 36.52 1.26
C PHE A 381 33.43 36.19 1.40
N ASP A 382 32.89 35.33 0.53
CA ASP A 382 31.50 34.89 0.55
C ASP A 382 31.44 33.43 0.08
N LEU A 383 31.99 32.55 0.93
CA LEU A 383 32.08 31.13 0.64
C LEU A 383 30.68 30.53 0.71
N ALA A 384 30.20 30.09 -0.45
CA ALA A 384 28.92 29.45 -0.60
C ALA A 384 29.10 28.17 -1.41
N SER A 385 28.61 27.06 -0.90
CA SER A 385 28.80 25.75 -1.49
C SER A 385 27.62 24.82 -1.31
N TRP A 386 27.53 23.87 -2.22
CA TRP A 386 26.78 22.63 -2.08
C TRP A 386 27.76 21.48 -2.03
N ARG A 387 27.56 20.55 -1.10
CA ARG A 387 28.17 19.23 -1.09
C ARG A 387 27.03 18.22 -1.17
N LEU A 388 27.03 17.42 -2.23
CA LEU A 388 25.97 16.47 -2.55
C LEU A 388 26.57 15.06 -2.55
N GLY A 389 26.15 14.22 -1.62
CA GLY A 389 26.51 12.81 -1.56
C GLY A 389 25.50 11.93 -2.28
N PHE A 390 25.99 10.82 -2.81
CA PHE A 390 25.19 9.81 -3.50
C PHE A 390 25.46 8.45 -2.86
N ASP A 391 24.44 7.61 -2.78
CA ASP A 391 24.59 6.24 -2.32
C ASP A 391 25.35 5.37 -3.35
N ASP A 392 25.60 4.11 -3.00
CA ASP A 392 26.27 3.13 -3.89
C ASP A 392 25.53 2.94 -5.22
N SER A 393 24.23 3.25 -5.23
CA SER A 393 23.34 3.19 -6.38
C SER A 393 23.30 4.49 -7.22
N GLY A 394 24.00 5.54 -6.80
CA GLY A 394 24.08 6.82 -7.50
C GLY A 394 22.89 7.75 -7.25
N ILE A 395 22.09 7.49 -6.22
CA ILE A 395 20.95 8.31 -5.80
C ILE A 395 21.36 9.31 -4.73
N LEU A 396 20.88 10.54 -4.85
CA LEU A 396 21.15 11.63 -3.91
C LEU A 396 20.68 11.25 -2.49
N ASP A 397 21.62 11.15 -1.55
CA ASP A 397 21.37 10.67 -0.19
C ASP A 397 21.92 11.60 0.92
N ASP A 398 22.84 12.51 0.60
CA ASP A 398 23.39 13.50 1.52
C ASP A 398 23.39 14.87 0.87
N VAL A 399 22.82 15.86 1.56
CA VAL A 399 22.71 17.23 1.06
C VAL A 399 23.22 18.19 2.11
N MET A 400 24.29 18.89 1.79
CA MET A 400 24.78 20.02 2.57
C MET A 400 24.83 21.28 1.71
N VAL A 401 24.09 22.31 2.11
CA VAL A 401 24.23 23.66 1.58
C VAL A 401 24.86 24.53 2.65
N HIS A 402 25.84 25.34 2.27
CA HIS A 402 26.49 26.31 3.13
C HIS A 402 26.58 27.65 2.41
N HIS A 403 26.22 28.73 3.09
CA HIS A 403 26.38 30.10 2.63
C HIS A 403 26.54 31.00 3.86
N GLN A 404 27.77 31.43 4.11
CA GLN A 404 28.12 32.27 5.24
C GLN A 404 29.13 33.34 4.82
N SER A 405 28.67 34.59 4.83
CA SER A 405 29.54 35.75 4.58
C SER A 405 30.34 36.14 5.84
N TYR A 406 31.50 36.76 5.65
CA TYR A 406 32.34 37.26 6.76
C TYR A 406 31.74 38.50 7.46
N PHE A 407 32.15 38.76 8.71
CA PHE A 407 31.80 40.00 9.42
C PHE A 407 32.58 41.19 8.82
N ASP A 408 31.94 41.95 7.94
CA ASP A 408 32.47 43.22 7.43
C ASP A 408 32.01 44.38 8.32
N LYS A 409 32.94 44.89 9.14
CA LYS A 409 32.74 46.10 9.94
C LYS A 409 32.86 47.33 9.03
N VAL A 410 31.87 47.58 8.17
CA VAL A 410 31.76 48.86 7.44
C VAL A 410 30.50 49.60 7.88
N GLN A 411 30.64 50.34 8.97
CA GLN A 411 30.06 51.68 9.11
C GLN A 411 30.80 52.52 10.15
#